data_AF-A0A179B2Y1-F1
#
_entry.id   AF-A0A179B2Y1-F1
#
_cell.length_a   1.000
_cell.length_b   1.000
_cell.length_c   1.000
_cell.angle_alpha   90.00
_cell.angle_beta   90.00
_cell.angle_gamma   90.00
#
_symmetry.space_group_name_H-M   'P 1'
#
loop_
_entity.id
_entity.type
_entity.pdbx_description
1 polymer ?
#
loop_
_entity_poly.entity_id
_entity_poly.type
_entity_poly.pdbx_seq_one_letter_code
_entity_poly.pdbx_strand_id
1 'polypeptide(L)'
;MTTSSPIGVRRKTPGIFTLICTLALSLGALLSMPTAASANEVKVVTGITVENTSRDSQSTPYHVWDITKVKFTVDTTGSGAKAGDTFTIGLPDSMRTQITSFPMYANDGKTEVAKCTVPGGAGQTLTCTFTDYVNSHPDMQGGGWVRTQISKSEGVGNFTFKVPGNPIVVGIPGGMIKPGDLRGLPEKAYKQGWVEGEVSPNLFYWRIWVNAGAYANSGQITVNDTFSADHGGYKLSDESGRQPVLRVWKDSKKFESGADADETIKVGQSVGGGTFQFQPNEKGFAASWPRQDGYVYELGYYTVLKDPSQVKVGDAIQNHANVNGSDVKSDAAIATLGAGRLDGAGFGSISVTKAPLTGDAASQVDAAKEYTVKASYTVGGKEKSDTLSLKAGGPAKTIGSLPKGTKVTLSEIKPTDDGVTWGDPVFSSKDSNVKVADGGKSAVVTVGDRTLTSVVVTNKANRVATPPAQTTPPTPIAPPTTPGAPVPPVPSTPSVTPSTPTATPSTPAATPSTPAATPSTPTAAPSKPSLPDTGAAVLWLGVIGLLAVVVGGTLMFLRKRDKG
;
A
#
# COMPACT_ATOMS: atom_id res chain seq x y z
N MET A 1 -33.94 -94.52 -14.81
CA MET A 1 -33.13 -95.52 -15.54
C MET A 1 -32.15 -94.78 -16.44
N THR A 2 -30.90 -95.24 -16.50
CA THR A 2 -29.96 -95.19 -17.66
C THR A 2 -30.15 -94.10 -18.72
N THR A 3 -29.38 -93.00 -18.70
CA THR A 3 -28.04 -92.80 -19.33
C THR A 3 -28.04 -92.44 -20.83
N SER A 4 -27.60 -91.23 -21.17
CA SER A 4 -26.62 -90.97 -22.24
C SER A 4 -26.00 -89.56 -22.11
N SER A 5 -24.69 -89.48 -22.32
CA SER A 5 -23.84 -88.28 -22.51
C SER A 5 -22.98 -88.55 -23.77
N PRO A 6 -21.97 -87.74 -24.21
CA PRO A 6 -21.42 -86.47 -23.67
C PRO A 6 -21.03 -85.42 -24.75
N ILE A 7 -20.17 -84.46 -24.37
CA ILE A 7 -19.36 -83.53 -25.21
C ILE A 7 -20.17 -82.36 -25.81
N GLY A 8 -19.85 -81.07 -25.62
CA GLY A 8 -18.82 -80.35 -24.85
C GLY A 8 -19.26 -78.86 -24.74
N VAL A 9 -18.48 -77.83 -24.39
CA VAL A 9 -17.07 -77.65 -23.95
C VAL A 9 -17.07 -76.53 -22.86
N ARG A 10 -15.96 -76.24 -22.17
CA ARG A 10 -15.84 -75.16 -21.15
C ARG A 10 -14.81 -74.08 -21.53
N ARG A 11 -15.03 -72.85 -21.03
CA ARG A 11 -14.15 -72.08 -20.10
C ARG A 11 -14.81 -70.70 -19.85
N LYS A 12 -15.17 -70.30 -18.62
CA LYS A 12 -14.39 -70.05 -17.39
C LYS A 12 -13.39 -68.89 -17.50
N THR A 13 -13.80 -67.73 -16.99
CA THR A 13 -12.94 -66.67 -16.44
C THR A 13 -12.36 -67.10 -15.09
N PRO A 14 -11.07 -66.82 -14.83
CA PRO A 14 -10.54 -66.61 -13.49
C PRO A 14 -9.81 -65.25 -13.37
N GLY A 15 -9.57 -64.81 -12.13
CA GLY A 15 -9.05 -63.47 -11.83
C GLY A 15 -7.58 -63.25 -12.14
N ILE A 16 -7.19 -61.97 -12.16
CA ILE A 16 -5.79 -61.52 -12.24
C ILE A 16 -5.29 -61.26 -10.81
N PHE A 17 -4.23 -61.99 -10.45
CA PHE A 17 -3.43 -61.73 -9.26
C PHE A 17 -2.43 -60.57 -9.51
N THR A 18 -1.98 -59.99 -8.41
CA THR A 18 -0.93 -58.98 -8.28
C THR A 18 0.33 -59.21 -9.12
N LEU A 19 0.89 -58.11 -9.66
CA LEU A 19 2.33 -58.01 -9.96
C LEU A 19 2.89 -56.76 -9.24
N ILE A 20 4.01 -56.94 -8.54
CA ILE A 20 4.75 -55.92 -7.77
C ILE A 20 6.12 -55.74 -8.44
N CYS A 21 6.80 -54.62 -8.15
CA CYS A 21 8.11 -54.18 -8.67
C CYS A 21 8.07 -53.52 -10.08
N THR A 22 8.75 -52.40 -10.36
CA THR A 22 9.67 -51.56 -9.56
C THR A 22 9.80 -50.18 -10.22
N LEU A 23 9.54 -49.08 -9.49
CA LEU A 23 10.22 -47.79 -9.74
C LEU A 23 10.13 -46.82 -8.55
N ALA A 24 10.75 -47.18 -7.43
CA ALA A 24 11.01 -46.27 -6.32
C ALA A 24 12.51 -46.06 -6.19
N LEU A 25 13.05 -45.01 -6.85
CA LEU A 25 14.39 -44.44 -6.61
C LEU A 25 14.60 -43.13 -7.40
N SER A 26 13.70 -42.15 -7.23
CA SER A 26 13.89 -40.76 -7.69
C SER A 26 13.29 -39.71 -6.73
N LEU A 27 12.94 -40.10 -5.50
CA LEU A 27 12.43 -39.22 -4.46
C LEU A 27 13.59 -38.65 -3.59
N GLY A 28 14.61 -38.11 -4.26
CA GLY A 28 15.85 -37.62 -3.64
C GLY A 28 16.13 -36.13 -3.85
N ALA A 29 15.16 -35.40 -4.41
CA ALA A 29 15.24 -33.95 -4.63
C ALA A 29 13.91 -33.28 -4.24
N LEU A 30 13.47 -33.48 -2.99
CA LEU A 30 12.70 -32.42 -2.34
C LEU A 30 13.63 -31.21 -2.21
N LEU A 31 13.56 -30.34 -3.21
CA LEU A 31 13.95 -28.96 -3.05
C LEU A 31 13.26 -28.46 -1.78
N SER A 32 14.04 -27.94 -0.84
CA SER A 32 13.54 -27.04 0.20
C SER A 32 13.08 -25.75 -0.47
N MET A 33 11.98 -25.83 -1.22
CA MET A 33 11.21 -24.66 -1.59
C MET A 33 10.89 -23.95 -0.28
N PRO A 34 11.17 -22.65 -0.14
CA PRO A 34 10.65 -21.92 1.00
C PRO A 34 9.15 -22.14 0.99
N THR A 35 8.62 -22.75 2.06
CA THR A 35 7.18 -22.73 2.30
C THR A 35 6.78 -21.27 2.24
N ALA A 36 5.99 -20.88 1.24
CA ALA A 36 5.41 -19.56 1.20
C ALA A 36 4.70 -19.39 2.55
N ALA A 37 5.21 -18.49 3.39
CA ALA A 37 4.63 -18.27 4.70
C ALA A 37 3.17 -17.92 4.47
N SER A 38 2.25 -18.74 4.98
CA SER A 38 0.83 -18.56 4.72
C SER A 38 0.42 -17.19 5.21
N ALA A 39 0.11 -16.30 4.26
CA ALA A 39 -0.47 -14.99 4.52
C ALA A 39 -1.72 -15.17 5.39
N ASN A 40 -1.71 -14.62 6.60
CA ASN A 40 -2.89 -14.72 7.46
C ASN A 40 -3.91 -13.67 7.06
N GLU A 41 -5.19 -14.00 7.23
CA GLU A 41 -6.26 -13.01 7.19
C GLU A 41 -6.42 -12.37 8.57
N VAL A 42 -6.21 -11.05 8.66
CA VAL A 42 -6.25 -10.30 9.91
C VAL A 42 -7.52 -9.47 10.07
N LYS A 43 -8.06 -9.44 11.29
CA LYS A 43 -9.23 -8.65 11.65
C LYS A 43 -8.83 -7.20 11.93
N VAL A 44 -8.86 -6.37 10.88
CA VAL A 44 -8.47 -4.95 10.94
C VAL A 44 -9.51 -3.99 10.34
N VAL A 45 -10.56 -4.49 9.69
CA VAL A 45 -11.64 -3.64 9.15
C VAL A 45 -12.58 -3.22 10.28
N THR A 46 -12.68 -1.92 10.54
CA THR A 46 -13.41 -1.37 11.70
C THR A 46 -14.77 -0.75 11.36
N GLY A 47 -15.00 -0.41 10.09
CA GLY A 47 -16.21 0.28 9.67
C GLY A 47 -16.35 0.30 8.15
N ILE A 48 -17.59 0.33 7.67
CA ILE A 48 -17.95 0.44 6.25
C ILE A 48 -19.11 1.43 6.11
N THR A 49 -19.05 2.28 5.09
CA THR A 49 -20.15 3.17 4.68
C THR A 49 -20.32 3.12 3.15
N VAL A 50 -21.52 3.43 2.66
CA VAL A 50 -21.85 3.39 1.23
C VAL A 50 -22.32 4.77 0.80
N GLU A 51 -21.62 5.36 -0.16
CA GLU A 51 -21.97 6.65 -0.79
C GLU A 51 -22.52 6.37 -2.20
N ASN A 52 -23.73 6.86 -2.51
CA ASN A 52 -24.21 6.91 -3.89
C ASN A 52 -23.55 8.08 -4.61
N THR A 53 -23.06 7.83 -5.83
CA THR A 53 -22.36 8.80 -6.68
C THR A 53 -23.03 9.00 -8.04
N SER A 54 -24.04 8.18 -8.39
CA SER A 54 -24.91 8.43 -9.55
C SER A 54 -25.94 9.52 -9.30
N ARG A 55 -26.22 9.79 -8.02
CA ARG A 55 -27.23 10.75 -7.55
C ARG A 55 -26.60 11.61 -6.45
N ASP A 56 -27.27 12.68 -6.03
CA ASP A 56 -26.76 13.47 -4.90
C ASP A 56 -26.72 12.63 -3.60
N SER A 57 -25.85 13.01 -2.66
CA SER A 57 -25.51 12.19 -1.49
C SER A 57 -26.63 12.03 -0.45
N GLN A 58 -27.79 12.67 -0.65
CA GLN A 58 -28.99 12.54 0.17
C GLN A 58 -30.19 11.95 -0.58
N SER A 59 -30.10 11.84 -1.91
CA SER A 59 -31.18 11.32 -2.74
C SER A 59 -31.57 9.90 -2.33
N THR A 60 -32.86 9.75 -2.09
CA THR A 60 -33.52 8.48 -1.84
C THR A 60 -34.64 8.31 -2.86
N PRO A 61 -34.92 7.08 -3.31
CA PRO A 61 -34.25 5.81 -3.00
C PRO A 61 -33.06 5.50 -3.92
N TYR A 62 -32.26 4.50 -3.56
CA TYR A 62 -31.24 3.91 -4.45
C TYR A 62 -31.93 3.05 -5.54
N HIS A 63 -31.36 3.02 -6.75
CA HIS A 63 -31.88 2.26 -7.89
C HIS A 63 -30.83 1.26 -8.42
N VAL A 64 -31.26 0.22 -9.15
CA VAL A 64 -30.33 -0.62 -9.93
C VAL A 64 -29.56 0.26 -10.92
N TRP A 65 -28.30 -0.08 -11.18
CA TRP A 65 -27.32 0.65 -11.99
C TRP A 65 -26.69 1.89 -11.33
N ASP A 66 -27.15 2.33 -10.16
CA ASP A 66 -26.48 3.37 -9.39
C ASP A 66 -25.03 2.98 -9.06
N ILE A 67 -24.11 3.91 -9.29
CA ILE A 67 -22.70 3.78 -8.96
C ILE A 67 -22.50 4.25 -7.53
N THR A 68 -21.91 3.39 -6.69
CA THR A 68 -21.62 3.69 -5.29
C THR A 68 -20.13 3.56 -4.99
N LYS A 69 -19.67 4.24 -3.94
CA LYS A 69 -18.38 4.02 -3.29
C LYS A 69 -18.60 3.33 -1.96
N VAL A 70 -18.08 2.12 -1.82
CA VAL A 70 -17.97 1.43 -0.53
C VAL A 70 -16.70 1.94 0.13
N LYS A 71 -16.85 2.81 1.13
CA LYS A 71 -15.76 3.38 1.93
C LYS A 71 -15.54 2.49 3.14
N PHE A 72 -14.30 2.14 3.45
CA PHE A 72 -13.94 1.26 4.56
C PHE A 72 -12.84 1.88 5.43
N THR A 73 -12.86 1.60 6.73
CA THR A 73 -11.81 2.00 7.69
C THR A 73 -11.01 0.80 8.16
N VAL A 74 -9.72 1.01 8.37
CA VAL A 74 -8.75 0.00 8.78
C VAL A 74 -8.00 0.49 10.01
N ASP A 75 -7.87 -0.39 11.01
CA ASP A 75 -7.02 -0.20 12.19
C ASP A 75 -6.22 -1.49 12.44
N THR A 76 -4.90 -1.41 12.37
CA THR A 76 -4.02 -2.56 12.64
C THR A 76 -3.56 -2.65 14.10
N THR A 77 -4.07 -1.77 14.99
CA THR A 77 -3.66 -1.70 16.40
C THR A 77 -3.81 -3.04 17.12
N GLY A 78 -2.69 -3.57 17.63
CA GLY A 78 -2.66 -4.85 18.34
C GLY A 78 -3.01 -6.09 17.49
N SER A 79 -3.20 -5.95 16.17
CA SER A 79 -3.52 -7.09 15.27
C SER A 79 -2.34 -8.04 15.05
N GLY A 80 -1.11 -7.57 15.26
CA GLY A 80 0.11 -8.33 15.02
C GLY A 80 0.48 -8.53 13.54
N ALA A 81 -0.25 -7.87 12.62
CA ALA A 81 -0.13 -7.98 11.17
C ALA A 81 1.31 -7.80 10.67
N LYS A 82 1.66 -8.53 9.60
CA LYS A 82 2.99 -8.61 8.99
C LYS A 82 2.92 -8.43 7.48
N ALA A 83 4.08 -8.21 6.88
CA ALA A 83 4.23 -8.24 5.43
C ALA A 83 3.63 -9.51 4.83
N GLY A 84 2.80 -9.36 3.80
CA GLY A 84 2.10 -10.46 3.15
C GLY A 84 0.77 -10.86 3.79
N ASP A 85 0.48 -10.49 5.05
CA ASP A 85 -0.85 -10.70 5.62
C ASP A 85 -1.92 -9.90 4.83
N THR A 86 -3.18 -10.32 4.96
CA THR A 86 -4.29 -9.76 4.20
C THR A 86 -5.44 -9.32 5.08
N PHE A 87 -6.23 -8.38 4.60
CA PHE A 87 -7.59 -8.16 5.09
C PHE A 87 -8.57 -8.18 3.92
N THR A 88 -9.79 -8.65 4.17
CA THR A 88 -10.82 -8.78 3.13
C THR A 88 -12.11 -8.07 3.49
N ILE A 89 -12.84 -7.69 2.43
CA ILE A 89 -14.21 -7.19 2.49
C ILE A 89 -15.00 -7.89 1.38
N GLY A 90 -15.77 -8.92 1.76
CA GLY A 90 -16.75 -9.56 0.89
C GLY A 90 -17.96 -8.65 0.71
N LEU A 91 -18.16 -8.18 -0.53
CA LEU A 91 -19.29 -7.34 -0.90
C LEU A 91 -20.59 -8.16 -0.98
N PRO A 92 -21.76 -7.55 -0.74
CA PRO A 92 -23.04 -8.21 -0.98
C PRO A 92 -23.25 -8.46 -2.48
N ASP A 93 -24.02 -9.49 -2.82
CA ASP A 93 -24.34 -9.86 -4.20
C ASP A 93 -25.26 -8.86 -4.93
N SER A 94 -25.89 -7.95 -4.18
CA SER A 94 -26.57 -6.75 -4.68
C SER A 94 -25.64 -5.63 -5.15
N MET A 95 -24.32 -5.80 -4.97
CA MET A 95 -23.28 -4.95 -5.54
C MET A 95 -22.43 -5.75 -6.54
N ARG A 96 -22.04 -5.09 -7.63
CA ARG A 96 -21.08 -5.60 -8.62
C ARG A 96 -19.86 -4.68 -8.75
N THR A 97 -18.71 -5.27 -9.02
CA THR A 97 -17.41 -4.59 -9.14
C THR A 97 -16.83 -4.80 -10.53
N GLN A 98 -16.01 -3.85 -10.96
CA GLN A 98 -15.09 -4.04 -12.08
C GLN A 98 -13.78 -4.67 -11.58
N ILE A 99 -13.07 -5.40 -12.44
CA ILE A 99 -11.72 -5.88 -12.17
C ILE A 99 -10.84 -4.66 -11.88
N THR A 100 -10.29 -4.59 -10.66
CA THR A 100 -9.35 -3.52 -10.33
C THR A 100 -8.28 -3.97 -9.36
N SER A 101 -7.12 -3.31 -9.46
CA SER A 101 -6.04 -3.34 -8.48
C SER A 101 -5.61 -1.91 -8.22
N PHE A 102 -5.43 -1.56 -6.94
CA PHE A 102 -4.94 -0.26 -6.53
C PHE A 102 -4.08 -0.39 -5.26
N PRO A 103 -3.00 0.38 -5.13
CA PRO A 103 -2.28 0.49 -3.88
C PRO A 103 -3.04 1.37 -2.88
N MET A 104 -2.83 1.10 -1.60
CA MET A 104 -3.00 2.07 -0.52
C MET A 104 -1.65 2.72 -0.25
N TYR A 105 -1.65 4.03 0.03
CA TYR A 105 -0.43 4.80 0.29
C TYR A 105 -0.29 5.23 1.74
N ALA A 106 0.95 5.46 2.18
CA ALA A 106 1.28 6.13 3.43
C ALA A 106 0.89 7.62 3.38
N ASN A 107 1.17 8.37 4.45
CA ASN A 107 0.81 9.78 4.53
C ASN A 107 1.51 10.67 3.49
N ASP A 108 2.62 10.20 2.90
CA ASP A 108 3.38 10.87 1.83
C ASP A 108 2.72 10.76 0.43
N GLY A 109 1.70 9.91 0.27
CA GLY A 109 1.01 9.68 -1.01
C GLY A 109 1.85 8.96 -2.08
N LYS A 110 2.94 8.29 -1.69
CA LYS A 110 3.89 7.62 -2.61
C LYS A 110 4.33 6.23 -2.13
N THR A 111 4.51 6.03 -0.83
CA THR A 111 4.95 4.76 -0.27
C THR A 111 3.77 3.78 -0.19
N GLU A 112 3.85 2.65 -0.89
CA GLU A 112 2.79 1.64 -0.89
C GLU A 112 2.79 0.84 0.42
N VAL A 113 1.65 0.80 1.11
CA VAL A 113 1.48 0.14 2.43
C VAL A 113 0.64 -1.13 2.34
N ALA A 114 -0.23 -1.22 1.34
CA ALA A 114 -0.98 -2.42 1.00
C ALA A 114 -1.35 -2.40 -0.48
N LYS A 115 -1.45 -3.57 -1.12
CA LYS A 115 -1.96 -3.74 -2.48
C LYS A 115 -3.35 -4.36 -2.42
N CYS A 116 -4.36 -3.62 -2.89
CA CYS A 116 -5.73 -4.09 -2.98
C CYS A 116 -6.07 -4.62 -4.37
N THR A 117 -6.87 -5.68 -4.42
CA THR A 117 -7.46 -6.25 -5.64
C THR A 117 -8.91 -6.62 -5.39
N VAL A 118 -9.76 -6.48 -6.41
CA VAL A 118 -11.11 -7.06 -6.44
C VAL A 118 -11.39 -7.57 -7.86
N PRO A 119 -11.94 -8.79 -8.03
CA PRO A 119 -12.33 -9.26 -9.36
C PRO A 119 -13.60 -8.57 -9.87
N GLY A 120 -13.89 -8.77 -11.16
CA GLY A 120 -15.16 -8.35 -11.76
C GLY A 120 -16.34 -9.25 -11.34
N GLY A 121 -17.54 -8.70 -11.33
CA GLY A 121 -18.80 -9.45 -11.09
C GLY A 121 -19.53 -9.05 -9.81
N ALA A 122 -20.58 -9.80 -9.46
CA ALA A 122 -21.46 -9.52 -8.32
C ALA A 122 -21.07 -10.29 -7.05
N GLY A 123 -21.08 -9.63 -5.89
CA GLY A 123 -20.77 -10.28 -4.60
C GLY A 123 -19.31 -10.67 -4.41
N GLN A 124 -18.41 -9.95 -5.07
CA GLN A 124 -16.97 -10.22 -5.06
C GLN A 124 -16.31 -9.85 -3.72
N THR A 125 -15.07 -10.26 -3.53
CA THR A 125 -14.27 -9.91 -2.35
C THR A 125 -13.15 -8.95 -2.73
N LEU A 126 -13.09 -7.81 -2.04
CA LEU A 126 -11.91 -6.94 -2.01
C LEU A 126 -10.89 -7.58 -1.07
N THR A 127 -9.67 -7.81 -1.56
CA THR A 127 -8.54 -8.35 -0.79
C THR A 127 -7.41 -7.35 -0.82
N CYS A 128 -6.92 -6.93 0.35
CA CYS A 128 -5.78 -6.03 0.48
C CYS A 128 -4.64 -6.71 1.23
N THR A 129 -3.48 -6.82 0.58
CA THR A 129 -2.25 -7.46 1.12
C THR A 129 -1.27 -6.41 1.62
N PHE A 130 -0.80 -6.52 2.85
CA PHE A 130 0.18 -5.59 3.43
C PHE A 130 1.56 -5.73 2.80
N THR A 131 2.23 -4.60 2.57
CA THR A 131 3.66 -4.56 2.20
C THR A 131 4.55 -4.73 3.43
N ASP A 132 5.86 -4.67 3.27
CA ASP A 132 6.84 -4.67 4.37
C ASP A 132 6.73 -3.45 5.30
N TYR A 133 6.04 -2.39 4.87
CA TYR A 133 5.80 -1.17 5.66
C TYR A 133 5.21 -1.46 7.06
N VAL A 134 4.25 -2.39 7.17
CA VAL A 134 3.59 -2.75 8.44
C VAL A 134 4.56 -3.31 9.49
N ASN A 135 5.66 -3.93 9.08
CA ASN A 135 6.65 -4.50 10.00
C ASN A 135 7.40 -3.42 10.80
N SER A 136 7.49 -2.20 10.25
CA SER A 136 8.18 -1.05 10.87
C SER A 136 7.23 0.04 11.38
N HIS A 137 5.98 0.02 10.91
CA HIS A 137 4.91 0.94 11.31
C HIS A 137 3.77 0.14 11.94
N PRO A 138 3.86 -0.23 13.24
CA PRO A 138 2.74 -0.85 13.95
C PRO A 138 1.59 0.16 14.13
N ASP A 139 0.42 -0.36 14.50
CA ASP A 139 -0.76 0.43 14.90
C ASP A 139 -1.16 1.47 13.83
N MET A 140 -1.23 1.03 12.57
CA MET A 140 -1.63 1.87 11.44
C MET A 140 -3.13 2.08 11.39
N GLN A 141 -3.54 3.31 11.12
CA GLN A 141 -4.94 3.69 10.99
C GLN A 141 -5.20 4.43 9.67
N GLY A 142 -6.39 4.22 9.11
CA GLY A 142 -6.77 4.81 7.84
C GLY A 142 -7.96 4.11 7.21
N GLY A 143 -7.93 3.97 5.90
CA GLY A 143 -9.04 3.41 5.14
C GLY A 143 -8.94 3.67 3.64
N GLY A 144 -9.96 3.27 2.92
CA GLY A 144 -10.03 3.46 1.48
C GLY A 144 -11.46 3.40 0.97
N TRP A 145 -11.59 3.30 -0.34
CA TRP A 145 -12.86 3.06 -1.00
C TRP A 145 -12.68 2.22 -2.25
N VAL A 146 -13.73 1.48 -2.60
CA VAL A 146 -13.86 0.76 -3.87
C VAL A 146 -15.16 1.17 -4.56
N ARG A 147 -15.11 1.37 -5.87
CA ARG A 147 -16.28 1.64 -6.71
C ARG A 147 -17.06 0.36 -6.93
N THR A 148 -18.36 0.42 -6.74
CA THR A 148 -19.30 -0.66 -7.04
C THR A 148 -20.49 -0.10 -7.82
N GLN A 149 -21.32 -0.99 -8.36
CA GLN A 149 -22.60 -0.65 -8.96
C GLN A 149 -23.69 -1.53 -8.35
N ILE A 150 -24.89 -0.98 -8.16
CA ILE A 150 -26.03 -1.76 -7.68
C ILE A 150 -26.52 -2.70 -8.79
N SER A 151 -26.58 -4.00 -8.49
CA SER A 151 -26.88 -5.06 -9.45
C SER A 151 -28.28 -5.67 -9.30
N LYS A 152 -28.96 -5.45 -8.17
CA LYS A 152 -30.25 -6.09 -7.81
C LYS A 152 -31.12 -5.16 -6.98
N SER A 153 -32.44 -5.17 -7.21
CA SER A 153 -33.43 -4.43 -6.41
C SER A 153 -34.24 -5.30 -5.45
N GLU A 154 -34.60 -6.52 -5.88
CA GLU A 154 -35.52 -7.38 -5.13
C GLU A 154 -34.88 -7.92 -3.85
N GLY A 155 -35.61 -7.84 -2.72
CA GLY A 155 -35.17 -8.36 -1.42
C GLY A 155 -34.08 -7.56 -0.70
N VAL A 156 -33.50 -6.52 -1.31
CA VAL A 156 -32.35 -5.79 -0.75
C VAL A 156 -32.80 -4.62 0.15
N GLY A 157 -32.90 -4.88 1.46
CA GLY A 157 -33.19 -3.87 2.49
C GLY A 157 -31.97 -3.33 3.27
N ASN A 158 -30.82 -4.00 3.17
CA ASN A 158 -29.54 -3.57 3.72
C ASN A 158 -28.37 -4.10 2.88
N PHE A 159 -27.20 -3.52 3.03
CA PHE A 159 -25.94 -4.06 2.52
C PHE A 159 -25.21 -4.78 3.66
N THR A 160 -25.07 -6.10 3.56
CA THR A 160 -24.31 -6.91 4.53
C THR A 160 -22.94 -7.23 3.95
N PHE A 161 -21.89 -6.66 4.55
CA PHE A 161 -20.50 -6.87 4.17
C PHE A 161 -19.87 -7.95 5.06
N LYS A 162 -19.20 -8.92 4.43
CA LYS A 162 -18.45 -9.97 5.14
C LYS A 162 -17.04 -9.45 5.42
N VAL A 163 -16.66 -9.40 6.69
CA VAL A 163 -15.30 -9.07 7.14
C VAL A 163 -14.87 -10.11 8.19
N PRO A 164 -13.57 -10.29 8.47
CA PRO A 164 -13.10 -11.22 9.49
C PRO A 164 -13.77 -10.98 10.86
N GLY A 165 -14.44 -12.01 11.39
CA GLY A 165 -15.25 -11.91 12.59
C GLY A 165 -16.74 -11.67 12.28
N ASN A 166 -17.28 -10.54 12.72
CA ASN A 166 -18.71 -10.22 12.57
C ASN A 166 -18.95 -9.40 11.28
N PRO A 167 -20.00 -9.69 10.50
CA PRO A 167 -20.33 -8.90 9.32
C PRO A 167 -20.75 -7.47 9.70
N ILE A 168 -20.45 -6.51 8.83
CA ILE A 168 -20.85 -5.11 8.99
C ILE A 168 -22.10 -4.89 8.13
N VAL A 169 -23.20 -4.44 8.76
CA VAL A 169 -24.47 -4.18 8.08
C VAL A 169 -24.65 -2.67 7.93
N VAL A 170 -24.86 -2.22 6.69
CA VAL A 170 -25.13 -0.81 6.34
C VAL A 170 -26.58 -0.69 5.87
N GLY A 171 -27.36 0.16 6.53
CA GLY A 171 -28.73 0.47 6.12
C GLY A 171 -28.77 1.28 4.82
N ILE A 172 -29.80 1.07 4.00
CA ILE A 172 -29.95 1.76 2.71
C ILE A 172 -30.82 3.01 2.89
N PRO A 173 -30.35 4.21 2.50
CA PRO A 173 -31.17 5.42 2.51
C PRO A 173 -32.45 5.25 1.68
N GLY A 174 -33.60 5.50 2.30
CA GLY A 174 -34.93 5.29 1.68
C GLY A 174 -35.45 3.86 1.71
N GLY A 175 -34.73 2.93 2.34
CA GLY A 175 -35.14 1.52 2.47
C GLY A 175 -34.79 0.69 1.23
N MET A 176 -35.77 0.01 0.65
CA MET A 176 -35.55 -0.95 -0.43
C MET A 176 -35.02 -0.30 -1.71
N ILE A 177 -34.05 -0.95 -2.35
CA ILE A 177 -33.55 -0.60 -3.68
C ILE A 177 -34.71 -0.69 -4.69
N LYS A 178 -34.84 0.33 -5.56
CA LYS A 178 -35.83 0.36 -6.65
C LYS A 178 -35.27 -0.29 -7.93
N PRO A 179 -36.14 -0.74 -8.86
CA PRO A 179 -35.73 -1.03 -10.23
C PRO A 179 -34.91 0.11 -10.84
N GLY A 180 -34.14 -0.17 -11.90
CA GLY A 180 -33.44 0.88 -12.64
C GLY A 180 -34.40 1.92 -13.23
N ASP A 181 -33.89 3.14 -13.49
CA ASP A 181 -34.69 4.20 -14.12
C ASP A 181 -35.22 3.74 -15.50
N LEU A 182 -36.42 4.21 -15.86
CA LEU A 182 -37.05 3.92 -17.15
C LEU A 182 -36.20 4.48 -18.32
N ARG A 183 -36.25 3.82 -19.48
CA ARG A 183 -35.54 4.31 -20.67
C ARG A 183 -36.35 5.43 -21.32
N GLY A 184 -35.75 6.60 -21.50
CA GLY A 184 -36.33 7.63 -22.36
C GLY A 184 -36.25 7.20 -23.83
N LEU A 185 -37.37 7.24 -24.56
CA LEU A 185 -37.37 7.09 -26.01
C LEU A 185 -36.60 8.26 -26.64
N PRO A 186 -35.51 8.05 -27.38
CA PRO A 186 -34.73 9.16 -27.91
C PRO A 186 -35.47 9.82 -29.10
N GLU A 187 -35.40 11.15 -29.17
CA GLU A 187 -36.03 11.95 -30.24
C GLU A 187 -35.36 11.73 -31.61
N LYS A 188 -34.11 11.27 -31.61
CA LYS A 188 -33.29 10.88 -32.77
C LYS A 188 -32.47 9.64 -32.39
N ALA A 189 -31.37 9.37 -33.09
CA ALA A 189 -30.37 8.46 -32.58
C ALA A 189 -29.75 8.97 -31.25
N TYR A 190 -29.39 8.05 -30.37
CA TYR A 190 -28.64 8.31 -29.13
C TYR A 190 -27.51 7.30 -29.01
N LYS A 191 -26.29 7.77 -28.74
CA LYS A 191 -25.09 6.94 -28.61
C LYS A 191 -24.61 6.96 -27.15
N GLN A 192 -24.18 5.81 -26.66
CA GLN A 192 -23.61 5.65 -25.33
C GLN A 192 -22.51 4.58 -25.35
N GLY A 193 -21.50 4.72 -24.50
CA GLY A 193 -20.59 3.60 -24.20
C GLY A 193 -20.00 3.67 -22.81
N TRP A 194 -19.39 2.56 -22.39
CA TRP A 194 -18.75 2.39 -21.10
C TRP A 194 -17.66 1.32 -21.16
N VAL A 195 -16.76 1.34 -20.19
CA VAL A 195 -15.79 0.26 -19.97
C VAL A 195 -16.53 -0.95 -19.40
N GLU A 196 -16.40 -2.10 -20.05
CA GLU A 196 -16.87 -3.41 -19.57
C GLU A 196 -15.89 -4.00 -18.55
N GLY A 197 -15.59 -3.19 -17.52
CA GLY A 197 -14.50 -3.42 -16.59
C GLY A 197 -14.64 -4.69 -15.75
N GLU A 198 -15.82 -5.33 -15.72
CA GLU A 198 -15.99 -6.63 -15.08
C GLU A 198 -15.34 -7.78 -15.87
N VAL A 199 -15.18 -7.60 -17.18
CA VAL A 199 -14.57 -8.57 -18.09
C VAL A 199 -13.13 -8.16 -18.40
N SER A 200 -12.91 -6.88 -18.71
CA SER A 200 -11.58 -6.31 -18.93
C SER A 200 -11.61 -4.78 -18.88
N PRO A 201 -10.62 -4.11 -18.26
CA PRO A 201 -10.49 -2.65 -18.31
C PRO A 201 -10.20 -2.12 -19.72
N ASN A 202 -9.81 -2.99 -20.66
CA ASN A 202 -9.49 -2.63 -22.05
C ASN A 202 -10.68 -2.88 -23.01
N LEU A 203 -11.79 -3.42 -22.51
CA LEU A 203 -12.99 -3.70 -23.28
C LEU A 203 -14.01 -2.60 -23.09
N PHE A 204 -14.58 -2.12 -24.18
CA PHE A 204 -15.59 -1.08 -24.20
C PHE A 204 -16.83 -1.63 -24.89
N TYR A 205 -18.00 -1.42 -24.31
CA TYR A 205 -19.27 -1.63 -24.99
C TYR A 205 -19.82 -0.29 -25.48
N TRP A 206 -20.32 -0.29 -26.70
CA TRP A 206 -21.01 0.83 -27.31
C TRP A 206 -22.40 0.39 -27.74
N ARG A 207 -23.36 1.29 -27.56
CA ARG A 207 -24.70 1.16 -28.13
C ARG A 207 -25.13 2.42 -28.85
N ILE A 208 -25.88 2.24 -29.93
CA ILE A 208 -26.61 3.29 -30.62
C ILE A 208 -28.09 2.91 -30.60
N TRP A 209 -28.89 3.65 -29.85
CA TRP A 209 -30.34 3.59 -29.89
C TRP A 209 -30.85 4.41 -31.07
N VAL A 210 -31.80 3.86 -31.82
CA VAL A 210 -32.45 4.53 -32.95
C VAL A 210 -33.95 4.32 -32.85
N ASN A 211 -34.66 5.38 -32.48
CA ASN A 211 -36.11 5.45 -32.64
C ASN A 211 -36.43 5.56 -34.15
N ALA A 212 -37.13 4.58 -34.72
CA ALA A 212 -37.45 4.62 -36.15
C ALA A 212 -38.26 5.87 -36.51
N GLY A 213 -39.23 6.27 -35.67
CA GLY A 213 -40.13 7.39 -35.92
C GLY A 213 -39.43 8.67 -36.37
N ALA A 214 -38.27 8.97 -35.79
CA ALA A 214 -37.43 10.13 -36.11
C ALA A 214 -36.93 10.22 -37.56
N TYR A 215 -36.94 9.10 -38.29
CA TYR A 215 -36.36 8.95 -39.64
C TYR A 215 -37.41 8.58 -40.70
N ALA A 216 -38.67 9.01 -40.54
CA ALA A 216 -39.84 8.58 -41.33
C ALA A 216 -39.63 8.58 -42.86
N ASN A 217 -38.87 9.53 -43.38
CA ASN A 217 -38.62 9.69 -44.82
C ASN A 217 -37.55 8.73 -45.39
N SER A 218 -36.99 7.81 -44.59
CA SER A 218 -36.00 6.83 -45.04
C SER A 218 -36.50 5.40 -44.90
N GLY A 219 -36.47 4.64 -46.00
CA GLY A 219 -36.77 3.19 -46.00
C GLY A 219 -35.69 2.33 -45.32
N GLN A 220 -34.55 2.91 -44.96
CA GLN A 220 -33.43 2.21 -44.31
C GLN A 220 -32.86 3.05 -43.16
N ILE A 221 -32.39 2.39 -42.10
CA ILE A 221 -31.46 2.98 -41.15
C ILE A 221 -30.04 2.68 -41.62
N THR A 222 -29.20 3.71 -41.66
CA THR A 222 -27.77 3.65 -41.97
C THR A 222 -26.99 4.28 -40.82
N VAL A 223 -25.87 3.67 -40.47
CA VAL A 223 -24.96 4.11 -39.41
C VAL A 223 -23.55 4.10 -39.96
N ASN A 224 -22.88 5.25 -39.96
CA ASN A 224 -21.46 5.36 -40.27
C ASN A 224 -20.72 5.77 -38.99
N ASP A 225 -20.00 4.82 -38.39
CA ASP A 225 -19.30 4.99 -37.12
C ASP A 225 -17.81 5.25 -37.37
N THR A 226 -17.25 6.22 -36.65
CA THR A 226 -15.85 6.63 -36.76
C THR A 226 -15.22 6.62 -35.38
N PHE A 227 -14.24 5.73 -35.22
CA PHE A 227 -13.47 5.55 -34.01
C PHE A 227 -12.43 6.66 -33.89
N SER A 228 -12.24 7.18 -32.67
CA SER A 228 -11.15 8.13 -32.43
C SER A 228 -9.79 7.45 -32.59
N ALA A 229 -8.82 8.22 -33.08
CA ALA A 229 -7.40 7.87 -33.12
C ALA A 229 -6.65 8.28 -31.83
N ASP A 230 -7.32 8.99 -30.90
CA ASP A 230 -6.75 9.39 -29.62
C ASP A 230 -6.28 8.17 -28.81
N HIS A 231 -5.23 8.36 -28.02
CA HIS A 231 -4.61 7.31 -27.22
C HIS A 231 -4.26 6.04 -28.03
N GLY A 232 -3.71 6.22 -29.23
CA GLY A 232 -3.39 5.11 -30.16
C GLY A 232 -4.61 4.50 -30.87
N GLY A 233 -5.81 4.94 -30.53
CA GLY A 233 -7.09 4.51 -31.08
C GLY A 233 -7.52 3.10 -30.67
N TYR A 234 -8.69 2.71 -31.15
CA TYR A 234 -9.31 1.42 -30.86
C TYR A 234 -9.77 0.70 -32.12
N LYS A 235 -10.09 -0.59 -31.98
CA LYS A 235 -10.65 -1.46 -33.02
C LYS A 235 -11.90 -2.18 -32.51
N LEU A 236 -12.71 -2.74 -33.41
CA LEU A 236 -13.75 -3.70 -33.03
C LEU A 236 -13.12 -4.90 -32.31
N SER A 237 -13.85 -5.48 -31.36
CA SER A 237 -13.45 -6.73 -30.72
C SER A 237 -13.57 -7.88 -31.71
N ASP A 238 -12.52 -8.69 -31.81
CA ASP A 238 -12.42 -9.93 -32.58
C ASP A 238 -12.77 -11.17 -31.74
N GLU A 239 -13.10 -10.99 -30.46
CA GLU A 239 -13.42 -12.09 -29.56
C GLU A 239 -14.80 -12.71 -29.86
N SER A 240 -14.86 -14.04 -29.88
CA SER A 240 -16.10 -14.77 -30.16
C SER A 240 -17.17 -14.46 -29.11
N GLY A 241 -18.39 -14.16 -29.55
CA GLY A 241 -19.49 -13.73 -28.69
C GLY A 241 -19.59 -12.20 -28.52
N ARG A 242 -18.62 -11.43 -29.03
CA ARG A 242 -18.64 -9.95 -29.02
C ARG A 242 -18.86 -9.32 -30.40
N GLN A 243 -19.34 -10.10 -31.36
CA GLN A 243 -19.73 -9.58 -32.68
C GLN A 243 -20.88 -8.55 -32.55
N PRO A 244 -20.99 -7.57 -33.46
CA PRO A 244 -22.10 -6.62 -33.49
C PRO A 244 -23.46 -7.32 -33.57
N VAL A 245 -24.42 -6.80 -32.80
CA VAL A 245 -25.81 -7.28 -32.78
C VAL A 245 -26.78 -6.12 -32.92
N LEU A 246 -27.88 -6.36 -33.62
CA LEU A 246 -29.01 -5.46 -33.71
C LEU A 246 -30.14 -6.01 -32.83
N ARG A 247 -30.46 -5.31 -31.73
CA ARG A 247 -31.64 -5.62 -30.91
C ARG A 247 -32.83 -4.80 -31.39
N VAL A 248 -34.00 -5.42 -31.44
CA VAL A 248 -35.22 -4.80 -32.00
C VAL A 248 -36.36 -4.86 -30.99
N TRP A 249 -36.97 -3.71 -30.73
CA TRP A 249 -38.27 -3.59 -30.06
C TRP A 249 -39.30 -3.20 -31.11
N LYS A 250 -40.40 -3.94 -31.17
CA LYS A 250 -41.51 -3.71 -32.12
C LYS A 250 -42.55 -2.70 -31.62
N ASP A 251 -42.40 -2.28 -30.37
CA ASP A 251 -43.20 -1.27 -29.68
C ASP A 251 -42.27 -0.37 -28.85
N SER A 252 -42.36 0.95 -29.03
CA SER A 252 -41.59 1.93 -28.27
C SER A 252 -41.87 1.86 -26.77
N LYS A 253 -43.11 1.54 -26.36
CA LYS A 253 -43.47 1.46 -24.93
C LYS A 253 -42.79 0.28 -24.24
N LYS A 254 -42.55 -0.81 -24.98
CA LYS A 254 -41.73 -1.95 -24.50
C LYS A 254 -40.27 -1.57 -24.34
N PHE A 255 -39.75 -0.70 -25.22
CA PHE A 255 -38.44 -0.10 -25.01
C PHE A 255 -38.44 0.80 -23.76
N GLU A 256 -39.37 1.74 -23.64
CA GLU A 256 -39.41 2.71 -22.53
C GLU A 256 -39.53 2.05 -21.14
N SER A 257 -40.30 0.97 -21.03
CA SER A 257 -40.48 0.20 -19.78
C SER A 257 -39.22 -0.53 -19.27
N GLY A 258 -38.14 -0.55 -20.04
CA GLY A 258 -36.91 -1.26 -19.70
C GLY A 258 -36.90 -2.76 -20.08
N ALA A 259 -37.99 -3.28 -20.65
CA ALA A 259 -38.10 -4.71 -21.01
C ALA A 259 -37.15 -5.13 -22.15
N ASP A 260 -36.83 -6.42 -22.21
CA ASP A 260 -35.94 -6.98 -23.23
C ASP A 260 -36.47 -6.81 -24.66
N ALA A 261 -35.55 -6.84 -25.63
CA ALA A 261 -35.87 -6.78 -27.05
C ALA A 261 -36.75 -7.95 -27.48
N ASP A 262 -37.56 -7.75 -28.52
CA ASP A 262 -38.32 -8.84 -29.16
C ASP A 262 -37.39 -9.76 -29.96
N GLU A 263 -36.35 -9.19 -30.56
CA GLU A 263 -35.38 -9.92 -31.39
C GLU A 263 -33.94 -9.45 -31.12
N THR A 264 -32.98 -10.36 -31.25
CA THR A 264 -31.53 -10.05 -31.30
C THR A 264 -30.96 -10.68 -32.56
N ILE A 265 -30.54 -9.83 -33.48
CA ILE A 265 -30.24 -10.18 -34.88
C ILE A 265 -28.74 -10.05 -35.10
N LYS A 266 -28.10 -11.12 -35.57
CA LYS A 266 -26.67 -11.14 -35.90
C LYS A 266 -26.44 -10.60 -37.31
N VAL A 267 -25.22 -10.13 -37.57
CA VAL A 267 -24.81 -9.68 -38.92
C VAL A 267 -25.15 -10.74 -39.98
N GLY A 268 -25.77 -10.31 -41.09
CA GLY A 268 -26.20 -11.19 -42.17
C GLY A 268 -27.56 -11.87 -41.97
N GLN A 269 -28.19 -11.77 -40.79
CA GLN A 269 -29.54 -12.30 -40.56
C GLN A 269 -30.63 -11.31 -41.03
N SER A 270 -31.84 -11.85 -41.26
CA SER A 270 -32.96 -11.06 -41.77
C SER A 270 -33.55 -10.13 -40.71
N VAL A 271 -33.96 -8.94 -41.13
CA VAL A 271 -34.70 -7.95 -40.33
C VAL A 271 -35.62 -7.15 -41.24
N GLY A 272 -36.89 -7.00 -40.86
CA GLY A 272 -37.84 -6.10 -41.55
C GLY A 272 -37.97 -6.30 -43.06
N GLY A 273 -37.89 -7.54 -43.56
CA GLY A 273 -37.96 -7.86 -45.00
C GLY A 273 -36.65 -7.76 -45.78
N GLY A 274 -35.55 -7.35 -45.13
CA GLY A 274 -34.19 -7.36 -45.68
C GLY A 274 -33.20 -8.01 -44.73
N THR A 275 -32.00 -7.45 -44.59
CA THR A 275 -30.86 -8.03 -43.85
C THR A 275 -30.17 -6.97 -42.99
N PHE A 276 -29.70 -7.34 -41.80
CA PHE A 276 -28.79 -6.52 -41.01
C PHE A 276 -27.37 -6.62 -41.59
N GLN A 277 -26.93 -5.55 -42.25
CA GLN A 277 -25.61 -5.40 -42.83
C GLN A 277 -24.66 -4.68 -41.87
N PHE A 278 -23.43 -5.17 -41.77
CA PHE A 278 -22.36 -4.54 -40.99
C PHE A 278 -21.01 -4.78 -41.67
N GLN A 279 -20.31 -3.71 -42.01
CA GLN A 279 -19.04 -3.73 -42.74
C GLN A 279 -18.01 -2.88 -42.00
N PRO A 280 -17.02 -3.49 -41.33
CA PRO A 280 -15.86 -2.78 -40.80
C PRO A 280 -15.11 -2.02 -41.90
N ASN A 281 -14.53 -0.88 -41.53
CA ASN A 281 -13.61 -0.12 -42.38
C ASN A 281 -12.39 0.34 -41.57
N GLU A 282 -11.40 0.97 -42.21
CA GLU A 282 -10.13 1.35 -41.55
C GLU A 282 -10.30 2.26 -40.32
N LYS A 283 -11.39 3.02 -40.25
CA LYS A 283 -11.66 4.03 -39.22
C LYS A 283 -12.85 3.70 -38.33
N GLY A 284 -13.50 2.56 -38.49
CA GLY A 284 -14.75 2.23 -37.80
C GLY A 284 -15.58 1.21 -38.58
N PHE A 285 -16.83 1.55 -38.89
CA PHE A 285 -17.71 0.68 -39.70
C PHE A 285 -18.84 1.46 -40.39
N ALA A 286 -19.44 0.82 -41.39
CA ALA A 286 -20.75 1.15 -41.91
C ALA A 286 -21.73 0.02 -41.61
N ALA A 287 -22.95 0.33 -41.16
CA ALA A 287 -23.99 -0.65 -40.87
C ALA A 287 -25.34 -0.17 -41.41
N SER A 288 -26.22 -1.08 -41.80
CA SER A 288 -27.56 -0.73 -42.29
C SER A 288 -28.59 -1.85 -42.16
N TRP A 289 -29.86 -1.47 -42.05
CA TRP A 289 -31.00 -2.38 -41.99
C TRP A 289 -32.31 -1.68 -42.42
N PRO A 290 -33.29 -2.40 -43.00
CA PRO A 290 -34.61 -1.84 -43.30
C PRO A 290 -35.27 -1.19 -42.09
N ARG A 291 -35.86 -0.02 -42.32
CA ARG A 291 -36.62 0.73 -41.32
C ARG A 291 -38.05 0.21 -41.26
N GLN A 292 -38.60 0.10 -40.05
CA GLN A 292 -40.00 -0.27 -39.79
C GLN A 292 -40.63 0.77 -38.85
N ASP A 293 -41.89 1.14 -39.10
CA ASP A 293 -42.60 2.14 -38.30
C ASP A 293 -42.91 1.63 -36.89
N GLY A 294 -42.83 2.53 -35.89
CA GLY A 294 -43.06 2.22 -34.48
C GLY A 294 -41.93 1.44 -33.77
N TYR A 295 -40.92 0.98 -34.51
CA TYR A 295 -39.84 0.16 -33.95
C TYR A 295 -38.74 1.02 -33.30
N VAL A 296 -38.05 0.43 -32.32
CA VAL A 296 -36.81 0.97 -31.73
C VAL A 296 -35.70 -0.05 -31.91
N TYR A 297 -34.52 0.42 -32.32
CA TYR A 297 -33.35 -0.42 -32.55
C TYR A 297 -32.24 -0.08 -31.57
N GLU A 298 -31.46 -1.08 -31.14
CA GLU A 298 -30.14 -0.90 -30.52
C GLU A 298 -29.09 -1.62 -31.37
N LEU A 299 -28.17 -0.88 -31.99
CA LEU A 299 -26.93 -1.44 -32.50
C LEU A 299 -25.93 -1.52 -31.36
N GLY A 300 -25.65 -2.72 -30.86
CA GLY A 300 -24.69 -3.00 -29.80
C GLY A 300 -23.41 -3.63 -30.35
N TYR A 301 -22.24 -3.15 -29.94
CA TYR A 301 -20.95 -3.69 -30.36
C TYR A 301 -19.85 -3.40 -29.34
N TYR A 302 -18.75 -4.15 -29.44
CA TYR A 302 -17.60 -4.02 -28.54
C TYR A 302 -16.37 -3.50 -29.27
N THR A 303 -15.57 -2.68 -28.59
CA THR A 303 -14.25 -2.25 -29.06
C THR A 303 -13.18 -2.53 -28.02
N VAL A 304 -11.94 -2.69 -28.48
CA VAL A 304 -10.75 -2.80 -27.62
C VAL A 304 -9.69 -1.78 -28.05
N LEU A 305 -8.92 -1.30 -27.08
CA LEU A 305 -7.78 -0.42 -27.34
C LEU A 305 -6.75 -1.13 -28.23
N LYS A 306 -6.14 -0.39 -29.17
CA LYS A 306 -5.02 -0.91 -29.98
C LYS A 306 -3.75 -1.05 -29.15
N ASP A 307 -3.50 -0.08 -28.26
CA ASP A 307 -2.43 -0.10 -27.27
C ASP A 307 -2.98 0.39 -25.91
N PRO A 308 -3.22 -0.52 -24.95
CA PRO A 308 -3.67 -0.15 -23.61
C PRO A 308 -2.72 0.77 -22.83
N SER A 309 -1.43 0.86 -23.18
CA SER A 309 -0.46 1.69 -22.45
C SER A 309 -0.62 3.19 -22.70
N GLN A 310 -1.36 3.58 -23.75
CA GLN A 310 -1.61 4.99 -24.10
C GLN A 310 -2.73 5.64 -23.29
N VAL A 311 -3.45 4.88 -22.46
CA VAL A 311 -4.57 5.37 -21.66
C VAL A 311 -4.27 5.21 -20.17
N LYS A 312 -4.63 6.24 -19.40
CA LYS A 312 -4.50 6.28 -17.94
C LYS A 312 -5.83 6.69 -17.31
N VAL A 313 -5.92 6.51 -16.00
CA VAL A 313 -7.04 7.01 -15.20
C VAL A 313 -7.20 8.52 -15.39
N GLY A 314 -8.43 8.96 -15.68
CA GLY A 314 -8.79 10.34 -15.99
C GLY A 314 -8.99 10.62 -17.49
N ASP A 315 -8.51 9.75 -18.38
CA ASP A 315 -8.76 9.87 -19.82
C ASP A 315 -10.19 9.41 -20.18
N ALA A 316 -10.68 9.83 -21.35
CA ALA A 316 -11.98 9.42 -21.88
C ALA A 316 -11.88 9.04 -23.35
N ILE A 317 -12.35 7.84 -23.70
CA ILE A 317 -12.35 7.36 -25.08
C ILE A 317 -13.58 7.91 -25.78
N GLN A 318 -13.38 8.76 -26.79
CA GLN A 318 -14.47 9.36 -27.57
C GLN A 318 -14.87 8.45 -28.74
N ASN A 319 -16.17 8.37 -29.03
CA ASN A 319 -16.69 7.64 -30.19
C ASN A 319 -17.83 8.39 -30.88
N HIS A 320 -17.80 8.42 -32.22
CA HIS A 320 -18.70 9.21 -33.06
C HIS A 320 -19.43 8.35 -34.10
N ALA A 321 -20.70 8.65 -34.38
CA ALA A 321 -21.46 8.03 -35.44
C ALA A 321 -22.38 9.02 -36.14
N ASN A 322 -22.56 8.87 -37.45
CA ASN A 322 -23.62 9.53 -38.20
C ASN A 322 -24.74 8.51 -38.48
N VAL A 323 -25.97 8.81 -38.06
CA VAL A 323 -27.16 7.97 -38.26
C VAL A 323 -28.16 8.70 -39.14
N ASN A 324 -28.30 8.27 -40.40
CA ASN A 324 -29.14 8.92 -41.42
C ASN A 324 -28.96 10.47 -41.45
N GLY A 325 -27.72 10.95 -41.43
CA GLY A 325 -27.40 12.38 -41.42
C GLY A 325 -27.42 13.07 -40.05
N SER A 326 -27.74 12.36 -38.96
CA SER A 326 -27.67 12.88 -37.59
C SER A 326 -26.41 12.42 -36.88
N ASP A 327 -25.52 13.35 -36.52
CA ASP A 327 -24.30 13.06 -35.76
C ASP A 327 -24.58 12.85 -34.27
N VAL A 328 -24.01 11.79 -33.71
CA VAL A 328 -24.12 11.39 -32.31
C VAL A 328 -22.74 10.98 -31.77
N LYS A 329 -22.46 11.33 -30.52
CA LYS A 329 -21.19 11.01 -29.86
C LYS A 329 -21.40 10.54 -28.43
N SER A 330 -20.44 9.80 -27.89
CA SER A 330 -20.35 9.47 -26.48
C SER A 330 -18.90 9.29 -26.07
N ASP A 331 -18.61 9.60 -24.81
CA ASP A 331 -17.31 9.42 -24.18
C ASP A 331 -17.38 8.31 -23.14
N ALA A 332 -16.39 7.41 -23.11
CA ALA A 332 -16.25 6.36 -22.12
C ALA A 332 -15.03 6.66 -21.22
N ALA A 333 -15.29 7.20 -20.02
CA ALA A 333 -14.25 7.64 -19.09
C ALA A 333 -13.58 6.48 -18.34
N ILE A 334 -12.24 6.48 -18.28
CA ILE A 334 -11.46 5.57 -17.44
C ILE A 334 -11.35 6.16 -16.04
N ALA A 335 -12.20 5.69 -15.13
CA ALA A 335 -12.29 6.20 -13.77
C ALA A 335 -11.34 5.49 -12.78
N THR A 336 -11.00 6.18 -11.69
CA THR A 336 -10.44 5.51 -10.50
C THR A 336 -11.49 4.54 -9.94
N LEU A 337 -11.12 3.27 -9.76
CA LEU A 337 -12.02 2.22 -9.26
C LEU A 337 -11.80 1.91 -7.77
N GLY A 338 -10.71 2.38 -7.18
CA GLY A 338 -10.50 2.40 -5.75
C GLY A 338 -9.23 3.15 -5.39
N ALA A 339 -9.11 3.52 -4.12
CA ALA A 339 -7.92 4.14 -3.54
C ALA A 339 -7.93 3.96 -2.02
N GLY A 340 -6.78 4.08 -1.36
CA GLY A 340 -6.73 4.11 0.09
C GLY A 340 -5.48 4.78 0.65
N ARG A 341 -5.55 5.10 1.94
CA ARG A 341 -4.47 5.68 2.73
C ARG A 341 -4.44 4.99 4.09
N LEU A 342 -3.28 4.53 4.52
CA LEU A 342 -3.09 3.84 5.79
C LEU A 342 -1.67 4.11 6.27
N ASP A 343 -1.51 4.53 7.52
CA ASP A 343 -0.19 4.86 8.05
C ASP A 343 -0.18 4.74 9.58
N GLY A 344 1.01 4.55 10.15
CA GLY A 344 1.20 4.58 11.60
C GLY A 344 0.99 5.99 12.17
N ALA A 345 0.90 6.08 13.50
CA ALA A 345 0.85 7.36 14.21
C ALA A 345 2.07 8.27 13.93
N GLY A 346 3.16 7.72 13.38
CA GLY A 346 4.44 8.39 13.19
C GLY A 346 5.37 8.20 14.40
N PHE A 347 6.67 8.29 14.17
CA PHE A 347 7.70 8.12 15.21
C PHE A 347 8.72 9.25 15.14
N GLY A 348 9.22 9.68 16.29
CA GLY A 348 10.26 10.67 16.40
C GLY A 348 11.29 10.33 17.47
N SER A 349 12.25 11.24 17.63
CA SER A 349 13.37 11.09 18.56
C SER A 349 13.56 12.37 19.37
N ILE A 350 14.12 12.25 20.56
CA ILE A 350 14.61 13.39 21.33
C ILE A 350 16.11 13.25 21.57
N SER A 351 16.85 14.34 21.47
CA SER A 351 18.27 14.43 21.85
C SER A 351 18.43 15.33 23.07
N VAL A 352 19.26 14.91 24.02
CA VAL A 352 19.62 15.71 25.19
C VAL A 352 21.13 15.91 25.21
N THR A 353 21.57 17.15 25.39
CA THR A 353 22.99 17.53 25.48
C THR A 353 23.27 18.22 26.81
N LYS A 354 24.39 17.87 27.46
CA LYS A 354 24.87 18.61 28.63
C LYS A 354 25.77 19.75 28.17
N ALA A 355 25.37 20.99 28.44
CA ALA A 355 26.24 22.14 28.18
C ALA A 355 27.54 22.05 29.00
N PRO A 356 28.63 22.72 28.59
CA PRO A 356 29.79 22.95 29.44
C PRO A 356 29.38 23.53 30.80
N LEU A 357 30.14 23.20 31.84
CA LEU A 357 29.86 23.70 33.19
C LEU A 357 30.09 25.21 33.30
N THR A 358 29.30 25.84 34.17
CA THR A 358 29.42 27.27 34.50
C THR A 358 29.70 27.46 35.99
N GLY A 359 30.21 28.63 36.39
CA GLY A 359 30.53 28.94 37.80
C GLY A 359 32.02 28.82 38.15
N ASP A 360 32.39 29.28 39.34
CA ASP A 360 33.79 29.46 39.77
C ASP A 360 34.49 28.17 40.29
N ALA A 361 33.75 27.07 40.37
CA ALA A 361 34.27 25.72 40.60
C ALA A 361 34.19 24.83 39.34
N ALA A 362 33.73 25.34 38.18
CA ALA A 362 33.54 24.53 36.97
C ALA A 362 34.81 23.79 36.51
N SER A 363 35.99 24.37 36.71
CA SER A 363 37.30 23.75 36.38
C SER A 363 37.84 22.79 37.45
N GLN A 364 37.15 22.65 38.59
CA GLN A 364 37.52 21.72 39.67
C GLN A 364 36.76 20.39 39.56
N VAL A 365 35.68 20.35 38.78
CA VAL A 365 34.90 19.14 38.53
C VAL A 365 35.60 18.28 37.47
N ASP A 366 35.68 16.97 37.71
CA ASP A 366 36.25 16.02 36.76
C ASP A 366 35.54 16.08 35.40
N ALA A 367 36.31 16.29 34.33
CA ALA A 367 35.82 16.31 32.95
C ALA A 367 35.26 14.95 32.49
N ALA A 368 35.62 13.85 33.15
CA ALA A 368 35.05 12.53 32.90
C ALA A 368 33.70 12.31 33.60
N LYS A 369 33.29 13.17 34.55
CA LYS A 369 32.04 13.06 35.32
C LYS A 369 30.82 13.02 34.40
N GLU A 370 29.95 12.05 34.65
CA GLU A 370 28.67 11.93 33.95
C GLU A 370 27.51 12.44 34.80
N TYR A 371 26.51 12.98 34.11
CA TYR A 371 25.31 13.61 34.66
C TYR A 371 24.09 12.83 34.19
N THR A 372 23.26 12.39 35.14
CA THR A 372 22.13 11.51 34.87
C THR A 372 20.85 12.31 34.66
N VAL A 373 20.38 12.38 33.42
CA VAL A 373 19.04 12.88 33.10
C VAL A 373 18.07 11.69 33.06
N LYS A 374 17.01 11.75 33.88
CA LYS A 374 15.87 10.84 33.80
C LYS A 374 14.88 11.37 32.76
N ALA A 375 14.40 10.48 31.91
CA ALA A 375 13.34 10.75 30.94
C ALA A 375 12.15 9.83 31.25
N SER A 376 11.00 10.38 31.61
CA SER A 376 9.81 9.61 31.99
C SER A 376 8.64 9.93 31.06
N TYR A 377 7.93 8.91 30.59
CA TYR A 377 6.94 9.03 29.52
C TYR A 377 5.98 7.83 29.49
N THR A 378 4.87 7.96 28.74
CA THR A 378 3.86 6.90 28.59
C THR A 378 3.82 6.40 27.14
N VAL A 379 3.87 5.08 26.93
CA VAL A 379 3.68 4.43 25.62
C VAL A 379 2.71 3.27 25.78
N GLY A 380 1.67 3.20 24.94
CA GLY A 380 0.65 2.14 25.00
C GLY A 380 -0.07 2.06 26.35
N GLY A 381 -0.31 3.22 26.99
CA GLY A 381 -0.94 3.31 28.32
C GLY A 381 -0.06 2.87 29.49
N LYS A 382 1.20 2.48 29.25
CA LYS A 382 2.15 2.06 30.29
C LYS A 382 3.21 3.14 30.51
N GLU A 383 3.48 3.46 31.77
CA GLU A 383 4.61 4.32 32.10
C GLU A 383 5.94 3.61 31.84
N LYS A 384 6.91 4.38 31.36
CA LYS A 384 8.29 3.99 31.12
C LYS A 384 9.21 5.10 31.60
N SER A 385 10.44 4.74 31.94
CA SER A 385 11.50 5.71 32.19
C SER A 385 12.82 5.19 31.66
N ASP A 386 13.56 6.06 30.99
CA ASP A 386 14.94 5.87 30.57
C ASP A 386 15.87 6.79 31.37
N THR A 387 17.17 6.48 31.35
CA THR A 387 18.23 7.32 31.90
C THR A 387 19.28 7.63 30.84
N LEU A 388 19.68 8.89 30.75
CA LEU A 388 20.72 9.38 29.84
C LEU A 388 21.91 9.83 30.66
N SER A 389 23.05 9.15 30.48
CA SER A 389 24.33 9.54 31.07
C SER A 389 25.07 10.46 30.10
N LEU A 390 25.30 11.71 30.53
CA LEU A 390 25.84 12.79 29.69
C LEU A 390 27.15 13.34 30.27
N LYS A 391 28.13 13.69 29.44
CA LYS A 391 29.33 14.46 29.86
C LYS A 391 29.16 15.93 29.52
N ALA A 392 29.61 16.82 30.39
CA ALA A 392 29.50 18.27 30.17
C ALA A 392 30.34 18.69 28.94
N GLY A 393 29.71 19.36 27.97
CA GLY A 393 30.33 19.67 26.67
C GLY A 393 30.53 18.46 25.75
N GLY A 394 30.04 17.28 26.14
CA GLY A 394 30.11 16.04 25.35
C GLY A 394 29.00 15.92 24.29
N PRO A 395 29.00 14.82 23.52
CA PRO A 395 27.98 14.56 22.51
C PRO A 395 26.59 14.35 23.11
N ALA A 396 25.56 14.67 22.33
CA ALA A 396 24.17 14.40 22.69
C ALA A 396 23.89 12.90 22.88
N LYS A 397 22.93 12.57 23.74
CA LYS A 397 22.33 11.22 23.84
C LYS A 397 20.89 11.29 23.34
N THR A 398 20.44 10.22 22.68
CA THR A 398 19.15 10.19 21.97
C THR A 398 18.25 9.09 22.52
N ILE A 399 16.98 9.41 22.73
CA ILE A 399 15.90 8.41 22.86
C ILE A 399 15.14 8.42 21.54
N GLY A 400 15.17 7.31 20.83
CA GLY A 400 14.62 7.18 19.48
C GLY A 400 13.34 6.35 19.41
N SER A 401 12.69 6.37 18.25
CA SER A 401 11.51 5.55 17.93
C SER A 401 10.36 5.68 18.93
N LEU A 402 10.18 6.88 19.49
CA LEU A 402 9.03 7.19 20.34
C LEU A 402 7.82 7.54 19.45
N PRO A 403 6.60 7.08 19.77
CA PRO A 403 5.40 7.49 19.04
C PRO A 403 5.24 9.01 19.02
N LYS A 404 4.76 9.54 17.90
CA LYS A 404 4.39 10.95 17.75
C LYS A 404 3.39 11.35 18.84
N GLY A 405 3.59 12.54 19.41
CA GLY A 405 2.76 13.07 20.48
C GLY A 405 3.07 12.51 21.87
N THR A 406 3.96 11.51 22.01
CA THR A 406 4.49 11.10 23.32
C THR A 406 5.08 12.33 24.02
N LYS A 407 4.66 12.56 25.27
CA LYS A 407 5.21 13.60 26.13
C LYS A 407 6.29 12.98 27.00
N VAL A 408 7.52 13.45 26.84
CA VAL A 408 8.68 13.00 27.62
C VAL A 408 9.06 14.10 28.60
N THR A 409 8.93 13.80 29.90
CA THR A 409 9.37 14.70 30.97
C THR A 409 10.82 14.40 31.31
N LEU A 410 11.68 15.40 31.17
CA LEU A 410 13.11 15.37 31.48
C LEU A 410 13.36 16.02 32.84
N SER A 411 14.19 15.38 33.66
CA SER A 411 14.72 15.92 34.92
C SER A 411 16.16 15.43 35.13
N GLU A 412 17.06 16.28 35.62
CA GLU A 412 18.43 15.87 35.95
C GLU A 412 18.55 15.57 37.45
N ILE A 413 19.21 14.46 37.80
CA ILE A 413 19.56 14.20 39.20
C ILE A 413 20.61 15.23 39.62
N LYS A 414 20.28 16.08 40.59
CA LYS A 414 21.19 17.12 41.06
C LYS A 414 22.54 16.50 41.52
N PRO A 415 23.68 16.92 40.95
CA PRO A 415 24.97 16.33 41.30
C PRO A 415 25.41 16.66 42.73
N THR A 416 26.30 15.83 43.26
CA THR A 416 27.01 16.01 44.52
C THR A 416 28.50 15.77 44.30
N ASP A 417 29.33 16.70 44.78
CA ASP A 417 30.79 16.66 44.71
C ASP A 417 31.37 17.40 45.93
N ASP A 418 32.46 16.90 46.50
CA ASP A 418 33.11 17.54 47.63
C ASP A 418 33.70 18.91 47.24
N GLY A 419 33.49 19.92 48.08
CA GLY A 419 33.95 21.29 47.83
C GLY A 419 33.16 22.09 46.78
N VAL A 420 32.15 21.50 46.13
CA VAL A 420 31.33 22.15 45.09
C VAL A 420 29.88 22.33 45.55
N THR A 421 29.40 23.57 45.51
CA THR A 421 27.99 23.92 45.71
C THR A 421 27.27 24.02 44.36
N TRP A 422 26.48 22.99 44.03
CA TRP A 422 25.72 22.93 42.78
C TRP A 422 24.45 23.79 42.81
N GLY A 423 24.30 24.64 41.80
CA GLY A 423 23.02 25.25 41.44
C GLY A 423 22.01 24.19 40.96
N ASP A 424 20.76 24.60 40.79
CA ASP A 424 19.76 23.70 40.21
C ASP A 424 20.01 23.54 38.69
N PRO A 425 19.78 22.34 38.12
CA PRO A 425 19.88 22.13 36.68
C PRO A 425 18.90 23.03 35.91
N VAL A 426 19.33 23.56 34.77
CA VAL A 426 18.49 24.43 33.91
C VAL A 426 18.39 23.83 32.51
N PHE A 427 17.19 23.39 32.15
CA PHE A 427 16.82 22.93 30.81
C PHE A 427 16.47 24.11 29.89
N SER A 428 16.83 23.98 28.62
CA SER A 428 16.56 24.95 27.56
C SER A 428 16.45 24.26 26.20
N SER A 429 15.72 24.89 25.27
CA SER A 429 15.65 24.44 23.87
C SER A 429 15.28 25.62 22.96
N LYS A 430 15.54 25.48 21.67
CA LYS A 430 15.03 26.36 20.60
C LYS A 430 13.79 25.77 19.90
N ASP A 431 13.48 24.50 20.14
CA ASP A 431 12.36 23.80 19.51
C ASP A 431 11.03 24.14 20.19
N SER A 432 10.04 24.55 19.40
CA SER A 432 8.68 24.88 19.87
C SER A 432 7.93 23.71 20.52
N ASN A 433 8.40 22.47 20.29
CA ASN A 433 7.85 21.25 20.86
C ASN A 433 8.30 20.99 22.31
N VAL A 434 9.18 21.83 22.86
CA VAL A 434 9.71 21.71 24.23
C VAL A 434 9.10 22.79 25.14
N LYS A 435 8.52 22.37 26.26
CA LYS A 435 8.05 23.27 27.32
C LYS A 435 8.91 23.10 28.55
N VAL A 436 9.73 24.11 28.86
CA VAL A 436 10.49 24.19 30.11
C VAL A 436 9.53 24.55 31.26
N ALA A 437 9.65 23.87 32.40
CA ALA A 437 8.81 24.04 33.57
C ALA A 437 9.66 24.18 34.85
N ASP A 438 9.01 24.34 36.01
CA ASP A 438 9.62 24.39 37.34
C ASP A 438 10.76 25.41 37.49
N GLY A 439 10.66 26.55 36.80
CA GLY A 439 11.69 27.59 36.79
C GLY A 439 13.00 27.19 36.07
N GLY A 440 12.95 26.17 35.20
CA GLY A 440 14.10 25.62 34.48
C GLY A 440 14.46 24.18 34.87
N LYS A 441 13.93 23.65 35.97
CA LYS A 441 14.38 22.38 36.55
C LYS A 441 13.88 21.12 35.82
N SER A 442 12.88 21.28 34.96
CA SER A 442 12.32 20.21 34.14
C SER A 442 11.97 20.71 32.74
N ALA A 443 11.85 19.78 31.79
CA ALA A 443 11.35 20.08 30.45
C ALA A 443 10.46 18.95 29.93
N VAL A 444 9.31 19.30 29.36
CA VAL A 444 8.40 18.36 28.70
C VAL A 444 8.56 18.50 27.18
N VAL A 445 9.05 17.45 26.54
CA VAL A 445 9.22 17.35 25.08
C VAL A 445 8.01 16.64 24.50
N THR A 446 7.35 17.23 23.50
CA THR A 446 6.34 16.54 22.69
C THR A 446 7.00 15.97 21.44
N VAL A 447 7.02 14.64 21.29
CA VAL A 447 7.69 13.99 20.16
C VAL A 447 7.01 14.34 18.84
N GLY A 448 7.74 14.97 17.92
CA GLY A 448 7.29 15.26 16.57
C GLY A 448 7.42 14.08 15.61
N ASP A 449 6.81 14.19 14.43
CA ASP A 449 6.74 13.11 13.44
C ASP A 449 7.98 13.11 12.54
N ARG A 450 8.77 12.03 12.56
CA ARG A 450 10.04 11.89 11.84
C ARG A 450 11.05 13.02 12.12
N THR A 451 10.92 13.68 13.28
CA THR A 451 11.82 14.76 13.75
C THR A 451 12.70 14.33 14.92
N LEU A 452 13.90 14.93 15.01
CA LEU A 452 14.74 14.93 16.22
C LEU A 452 14.56 16.26 16.98
N THR A 453 13.94 16.23 18.15
CA THR A 453 13.78 17.43 19.01
C THR A 453 14.92 17.54 20.00
N SER A 454 15.59 18.69 20.09
CA SER A 454 16.83 18.87 20.84
C SER A 454 16.62 19.65 22.15
N VAL A 455 17.22 19.16 23.24
CA VAL A 455 17.20 19.80 24.56
C VAL A 455 18.61 19.94 25.10
N VAL A 456 18.91 21.09 25.71
CA VAL A 456 20.18 21.38 26.37
C VAL A 456 19.95 21.58 27.86
N VAL A 457 20.77 20.94 28.70
CA VAL A 457 20.73 21.12 30.16
C VAL A 457 22.08 21.61 30.71
N THR A 458 22.01 22.69 31.50
CA THR A 458 23.17 23.43 32.02
C THR A 458 23.22 23.33 33.54
N ASN A 459 24.42 23.10 34.09
CA ASN A 459 24.66 23.14 35.54
C ASN A 459 25.64 24.26 35.89
N LYS A 460 25.51 24.76 37.13
CA LYS A 460 26.42 25.74 37.71
C LYS A 460 27.12 25.15 38.93
N ALA A 461 28.44 25.00 38.86
CA ALA A 461 29.32 24.56 39.93
C ALA A 461 29.95 25.79 40.59
N ASN A 462 29.60 26.09 41.83
CA ASN A 462 30.23 27.18 42.59
C ASN A 462 31.10 26.61 43.71
N ARG A 463 32.10 27.37 44.17
CA ARG A 463 32.92 26.95 45.32
C ARG A 463 32.08 26.95 46.60
N VAL A 464 32.32 25.99 47.50
CA VAL A 464 31.82 26.10 48.88
C VAL A 464 32.44 27.34 49.51
N ALA A 465 31.60 28.21 50.08
CA ALA A 465 32.05 29.44 50.71
C ALA A 465 32.93 29.13 51.93
N THR A 466 34.19 29.52 51.87
CA THR A 466 35.11 29.43 53.01
C THR A 466 34.59 30.33 54.13
N PRO A 467 34.47 29.87 55.39
CA PRO A 467 34.17 30.75 56.52
C PRO A 467 35.18 31.90 56.56
N PRO A 468 34.75 33.15 56.85
CA PRO A 468 35.67 34.27 56.93
C PRO A 468 36.74 33.99 57.99
N ALA A 469 38.00 34.13 57.62
CA ALA A 469 39.12 33.87 58.52
C ALA A 469 39.01 34.79 59.75
N GLN A 470 38.98 34.20 60.94
CA GLN A 470 39.09 34.98 62.19
C GLN A 470 40.47 35.66 62.22
N THR A 471 40.48 36.98 62.16
CA THR A 471 41.68 37.78 62.37
C THR A 471 42.15 37.63 63.81
N THR A 472 43.29 36.97 64.02
CA THR A 472 43.97 37.00 65.31
C THR A 472 44.48 38.42 65.62
N PRO A 473 44.39 38.89 66.88
CA PRO A 473 44.88 40.23 67.24
C PRO A 473 46.39 40.39 67.00
N PRO A 474 46.87 41.59 66.63
CA PRO A 474 48.29 41.83 66.40
C PRO A 474 49.11 41.78 67.69
N THR A 475 50.20 41.00 67.67
CA THR A 475 51.19 40.92 68.76
C THR A 475 51.92 42.27 68.92
N PRO A 476 52.21 42.74 70.16
CA PRO A 476 52.91 44.02 70.38
C PRO A 476 54.32 44.06 69.78
N ILE A 477 54.69 45.22 69.22
CA ILE A 477 56.01 45.48 68.64
C ILE A 477 57.02 45.78 69.76
N ALA A 478 58.17 45.10 69.76
CA ALA A 478 59.28 45.39 70.65
C ALA A 478 60.28 46.41 70.04
N PRO A 479 60.95 47.27 70.84
CA PRO A 479 61.88 48.28 70.33
C PRO A 479 63.26 47.73 69.91
N PRO A 480 64.06 48.47 69.12
CA PRO A 480 65.30 47.98 68.52
C PRO A 480 66.55 48.21 69.38
N THR A 481 67.55 47.33 69.25
CA THR A 481 68.94 47.57 69.69
C THR A 481 69.99 47.05 68.69
N THR A 482 71.19 47.62 68.79
CA THR A 482 72.26 47.76 67.79
C THR A 482 73.40 46.69 67.96
N PRO A 483 74.55 46.70 67.21
CA PRO A 483 75.21 45.45 66.79
C PRO A 483 76.65 45.21 67.33
N GLY A 484 77.20 44.02 67.01
CA GLY A 484 78.54 43.52 67.36
C GLY A 484 78.45 42.12 68.01
N ALA A 485 79.40 41.19 67.92
CA ALA A 485 80.78 41.17 67.38
C ALA A 485 81.15 39.69 66.96
N PRO A 486 82.39 39.29 66.57
CA PRO A 486 82.58 38.27 65.51
C PRO A 486 83.24 36.91 65.89
N VAL A 487 82.99 35.90 65.03
CA VAL A 487 83.91 34.84 64.49
C VAL A 487 84.60 33.85 65.46
N PRO A 488 84.53 32.52 65.16
CA PRO A 488 85.73 31.76 64.75
C PRO A 488 85.59 31.02 63.39
N PRO A 489 86.69 30.59 62.74
CA PRO A 489 86.68 30.11 61.35
C PRO A 489 86.68 28.57 61.13
N VAL A 490 86.06 28.17 60.00
CA VAL A 490 86.39 27.11 59.01
C VAL A 490 87.26 25.90 59.43
N PRO A 491 86.79 24.67 59.14
CA PRO A 491 87.54 23.79 58.22
C PRO A 491 86.75 23.38 56.97
N SER A 492 87.46 23.07 55.87
CA SER A 492 86.87 22.75 54.56
C SER A 492 87.19 21.33 54.08
N THR A 493 86.33 20.80 53.19
CA THR A 493 86.54 19.64 52.25
C THR A 493 86.67 18.21 52.83
N PRO A 494 86.45 17.12 52.05
CA PRO A 494 85.98 17.01 50.64
C PRO A 494 84.83 15.98 50.35
N SER A 495 84.31 16.04 49.10
CA SER A 495 83.65 14.94 48.34
C SER A 495 82.27 14.40 48.81
N VAL A 496 81.39 13.86 47.95
CA VAL A 496 81.63 13.17 46.66
C VAL A 496 80.60 13.51 45.57
N THR A 497 81.05 13.53 44.30
CA THR A 497 80.20 13.43 43.09
C THR A 497 80.58 12.16 42.33
N PRO A 498 79.65 11.27 41.97
CA PRO A 498 79.89 10.19 41.02
C PRO A 498 79.75 10.66 39.57
N SER A 499 80.70 10.29 38.72
CA SER A 499 80.75 10.67 37.30
C SER A 499 80.96 9.44 36.40
N THR A 500 80.10 9.27 35.39
CA THR A 500 80.36 8.60 34.08
C THR A 500 80.71 7.07 34.13
N PRO A 501 80.66 6.29 33.00
CA PRO A 501 81.34 6.54 31.72
C PRO A 501 80.50 6.39 30.43
N THR A 502 81.07 6.93 29.35
CA THR A 502 80.60 6.86 27.95
C THR A 502 81.46 5.89 27.14
N ALA A 503 80.89 5.14 26.19
CA ALA A 503 81.62 4.64 25.00
C ALA A 503 80.72 4.17 23.84
N THR A 504 81.06 4.61 22.63
CA THR A 504 80.63 4.19 21.26
C THR A 504 81.50 2.97 20.79
N PRO A 505 81.58 2.53 19.50
CA PRO A 505 80.70 2.62 18.31
C PRO A 505 80.54 1.29 17.50
N SER A 506 79.68 1.24 16.47
CA SER A 506 80.06 0.91 15.06
C SER A 506 78.86 0.76 14.09
N THR A 507 79.10 1.15 12.82
CA THR A 507 78.18 1.09 11.66
C THR A 507 78.43 -0.21 10.85
N PRO A 508 77.54 -0.59 9.89
CA PRO A 508 77.82 -0.22 8.49
C PRO A 508 76.57 0.15 7.66
N ALA A 509 76.80 0.74 6.48
CA ALA A 509 75.77 1.35 5.61
C ALA A 509 75.42 0.50 4.38
N ALA A 510 74.22 0.71 3.82
CA ALA A 510 73.91 0.42 2.41
C ALA A 510 72.79 1.33 1.85
N THR A 511 73.16 2.05 0.80
CA THR A 511 72.43 2.83 -0.23
C THR A 511 70.96 2.46 -0.54
N PRO A 512 70.10 3.48 -0.80
CA PRO A 512 68.99 3.38 -1.74
C PRO A 512 69.29 4.15 -3.05
N SER A 513 69.17 3.48 -4.20
CA SER A 513 69.32 4.07 -5.53
C SER A 513 67.98 4.56 -6.09
N THR A 514 68.02 5.64 -6.88
CA THR A 514 66.91 6.08 -7.76
C THR A 514 67.33 5.86 -9.20
N PRO A 515 66.42 5.38 -10.08
CA PRO A 515 66.20 6.10 -11.34
C PRO A 515 64.72 6.22 -11.74
N ALA A 516 64.45 7.15 -12.64
CA ALA A 516 63.11 7.52 -13.13
C ALA A 516 62.63 6.68 -14.34
N ALA A 517 61.33 6.73 -14.63
CA ALA A 517 60.80 6.73 -16.01
C ALA A 517 59.31 7.13 -16.06
N THR A 518 58.90 7.74 -17.18
CA THR A 518 57.51 8.02 -17.58
C THR A 518 57.12 7.04 -18.74
N PRO A 519 56.02 7.27 -19.50
CA PRO A 519 54.78 6.50 -19.49
C PRO A 519 54.70 5.36 -20.52
N SER A 520 53.70 4.47 -20.38
CA SER A 520 53.14 3.72 -21.52
C SER A 520 51.69 3.24 -21.28
N THR A 521 50.83 3.51 -22.27
CA THR A 521 49.51 2.90 -22.43
C THR A 521 49.67 1.50 -23.04
N PRO A 522 48.74 0.56 -22.78
CA PRO A 522 48.07 -0.04 -23.94
C PRO A 522 46.56 -0.27 -23.78
N THR A 523 45.89 -0.27 -24.92
CA THR A 523 44.45 -0.46 -25.15
C THR A 523 43.94 -1.85 -24.76
N ALA A 524 42.76 -1.90 -24.11
CA ALA A 524 41.85 -3.04 -24.15
C ALA A 524 40.39 -2.54 -24.25
N ALA A 525 39.55 -3.22 -25.03
CA ALA A 525 38.23 -2.74 -25.44
C ALA A 525 37.15 -2.82 -24.33
N PRO A 526 36.10 -1.97 -24.37
CA PRO A 526 35.01 -2.03 -23.40
C PRO A 526 34.05 -3.19 -23.69
N SER A 527 34.14 -4.26 -22.90
CA SER A 527 33.10 -5.30 -22.83
C SER A 527 31.87 -4.78 -22.07
N LYS A 528 30.84 -4.43 -22.85
CA LYS A 528 29.47 -4.11 -22.41
C LYS A 528 28.99 -5.05 -21.29
N PRO A 529 28.59 -4.52 -20.11
CA PRO A 529 27.76 -5.28 -19.18
C PRO A 529 26.40 -5.54 -19.83
N SER A 530 26.12 -6.78 -20.19
CA SER A 530 24.77 -7.21 -20.54
C SER A 530 23.95 -7.32 -19.25
N LEU A 531 23.17 -6.29 -18.92
CA LEU A 531 22.07 -6.50 -17.99
C LEU A 531 21.05 -7.45 -18.66
N PRO A 532 20.59 -8.50 -17.96
CA PRO A 532 19.56 -9.38 -18.49
C PRO A 532 18.23 -8.64 -18.57
N ASP A 533 17.56 -8.86 -19.69
CA ASP A 533 16.19 -8.45 -19.96
C ASP A 533 15.23 -9.12 -18.96
N THR A 534 14.48 -8.31 -18.20
CA THR A 534 13.35 -8.78 -17.37
C THR A 534 12.03 -8.18 -17.83
N GLY A 535 11.86 -7.99 -19.14
CA GLY A 535 10.58 -7.94 -19.82
C GLY A 535 9.83 -9.28 -19.73
N ALA A 536 9.45 -9.69 -18.52
CA ALA A 536 8.66 -10.88 -18.28
C ALA A 536 7.22 -10.65 -18.75
N ALA A 537 6.96 -10.97 -20.02
CA ALA A 537 5.61 -11.08 -20.55
C ALA A 537 4.80 -12.06 -19.68
N VAL A 538 3.70 -11.59 -19.10
CA VAL A 538 2.77 -12.41 -18.31
C VAL A 538 1.97 -13.29 -19.28
N LEU A 539 2.59 -14.39 -19.68
CA LEU A 539 1.96 -15.42 -20.48
C LEU A 539 0.95 -16.20 -19.62
N TRP A 540 -0.30 -16.15 -20.08
CA TRP A 540 -1.40 -17.07 -19.83
C TRP A 540 -1.01 -18.43 -19.23
N LEU A 541 -1.48 -18.69 -18.00
CA LEU A 541 -1.83 -20.03 -17.55
C LEU A 541 -3.35 -20.10 -17.35
N GLY A 542 -4.04 -20.52 -18.41
CA GLY A 542 -5.45 -20.90 -18.33
C GLY A 542 -5.62 -22.35 -17.89
N VAL A 543 -6.83 -22.64 -17.38
CA VAL A 543 -7.47 -23.97 -17.47
C VAL A 543 -6.73 -25.16 -16.83
N ILE A 544 -6.65 -25.18 -15.49
CA ILE A 544 -6.70 -26.44 -14.72
C ILE A 544 -7.71 -26.27 -13.57
N GLY A 545 -8.99 -26.41 -13.89
CA GLY A 545 -10.08 -26.22 -12.92
C GLY A 545 -11.45 -26.77 -13.31
N LEU A 546 -11.53 -27.62 -14.35
CA LEU A 546 -12.83 -28.06 -14.90
C LEU A 546 -12.87 -29.53 -15.36
N LEU A 547 -12.03 -30.40 -14.77
CA LEU A 547 -12.04 -31.85 -15.04
C LEU A 547 -12.30 -32.74 -13.82
N ALA A 548 -12.44 -32.15 -12.62
CA ALA A 548 -12.70 -32.92 -11.37
C ALA A 548 -14.19 -33.06 -11.01
N VAL A 549 -15.09 -32.27 -11.61
CA VAL A 549 -16.52 -32.24 -11.24
C VAL A 549 -17.38 -33.21 -12.06
N VAL A 550 -16.97 -33.56 -13.28
CA VAL A 550 -17.75 -34.42 -14.20
C VAL A 550 -17.74 -35.90 -13.79
N VAL A 551 -16.74 -36.36 -13.03
CA VAL A 551 -16.64 -37.77 -12.56
C VAL A 551 -17.39 -38.00 -11.23
N GLY A 552 -17.64 -36.94 -10.44
CA GLY A 552 -18.37 -37.05 -9.18
C GLY A 552 -19.90 -37.15 -9.32
N GLY A 553 -20.48 -36.56 -10.38
CA GLY A 553 -21.93 -36.43 -10.54
C GLY A 553 -22.67 -37.72 -10.95
N THR A 554 -22.01 -38.64 -11.65
CA THR A 554 -22.65 -39.84 -12.22
C THR A 554 -22.81 -41.00 -11.23
N LEU A 555 -22.11 -40.98 -10.09
CA LEU A 555 -22.18 -42.05 -9.09
C LEU A 555 -23.30 -41.88 -8.03
N MET A 556 -23.91 -40.70 -7.89
CA MET A 556 -25.05 -40.50 -6.99
C MET A 556 -26.43 -40.77 -7.61
N PHE A 557 -26.55 -40.79 -8.95
CA PHE A 557 -27.85 -40.99 -9.61
C PHE A 557 -28.29 -42.46 -9.79
N LEU A 558 -27.41 -43.42 -9.49
CA LEU A 558 -27.70 -44.86 -9.61
C LEU A 558 -28.03 -45.57 -8.28
N ARG A 559 -28.15 -44.83 -7.16
CA ARG A 559 -28.45 -45.43 -5.84
C ARG A 559 -29.80 -45.07 -5.24
N LYS A 560 -30.71 -44.48 -6.03
CA LYS A 560 -32.06 -44.10 -5.57
C LYS A 560 -33.17 -44.59 -6.51
N ARG A 561 -33.12 -45.87 -6.85
CA ARG A 561 -34.25 -46.59 -7.47
C ARG A 561 -34.29 -48.06 -7.04
N ASP A 562 -34.45 -48.26 -5.74
CA ASP A 562 -34.94 -49.51 -5.17
C ASP A 562 -35.59 -49.25 -3.80
N LYS A 563 -36.78 -49.84 -3.59
CA LYS A 563 -37.65 -49.79 -2.39
C LYS A 563 -38.41 -48.47 -2.14
N GLY A 564 -39.74 -48.58 -2.11
CA GLY A 564 -40.69 -47.51 -1.78
C GLY A 564 -41.65 -47.26 -2.92
#